data_AF-A0A432T716-F1
#
_entry.id   AF-A0A432T716-F1
#
_cell.length_a   1.000
_cell.length_b   1.000
_cell.length_c   1.000
_cell.angle_alpha   90.00
_cell.angle_beta   90.00
_cell.angle_gamma   90.00
#
_symmetry.space_group_name_H-M   'P 1'
#
loop_
_entity.id
_entity.type
_entity.pdbx_description
1 polymer ?
#
loop_
_entity_poly.entity_id
_entity_poly.type
_entity_poly.pdbx_seq_one_letter_code
_entity_poly.pdbx_strand_id
1 'polypeptide(L)'
;MNSKKYLFYDKMQCIYNSICKQDLESFTKLFYIKSNKASFENRKTYLRKNWIKKQDKTLNPRMFKSEYFRYPFSQLAINGRRLFDDGEEFLQTEVEQFSQRIKNYVALQGEVEIDKNNHYHYLYVYNINGVEENPNIDYYQIEYGDSTTPNEITIEIQPPKHKSSLVIEPYHGKLKYQSSKIILSFENSDDYISAIFNTDLMNNHTKYLVGIGVGIADINQKIPIAKKVILSKEKIRDIDTIYPILNETEIVSAQENGYELKYDNRDFDLNHLGKYIEKINRVDILFDKLSKQQKYGSFYKQLAFKEFSATTNILKKIVKNQPYYVNHRKRVVDILLKSYPYEKYQKIYIVMPTYYDDNLFAQQSPKALQLQNELLALSDRVEIEIIFVIKNCQEPLIYEFKKFLSKVKEQIKFRFAFINQIEKEVNSIDFIFTDNYNFVITKFLRVNNPVFNLYEDKSTIDEIQAIYRKIFNRSVDYDTFVNEQYKPCIHNNPIVEKLMGEWYVYAYGSQNFHEDRLVIFQDGTVEYYYKDKKTESGKIINYKYQSIILLEDMVTKRLFTITFDHEEYKITKAFTIKIVAKKYKSDADIFTLGLISREAIKTEKVCEILGDIDNVRILGDGSVGSRLSDYLRD
;
A
#
# COMPACT_ATOMS: atom_id res chain seq x y z
N MET A 1 56.31 -46.48 2.37
CA MET A 1 56.46 -46.11 3.80
C MET A 1 55.48 -45.00 4.17
N ASN A 2 55.00 -45.03 5.42
CA ASN A 2 53.97 -44.22 6.08
C ASN A 2 54.18 -42.67 6.10
N SER A 3 54.27 -41.95 4.97
CA SER A 3 54.45 -40.46 5.05
C SER A 3 53.20 -39.73 5.54
N LYS A 4 51.98 -40.19 5.22
CA LYS A 4 50.72 -39.52 5.62
C LYS A 4 50.35 -39.65 7.10
N LYS A 5 51.02 -40.51 7.88
CA LYS A 5 50.66 -40.76 9.30
C LYS A 5 51.23 -39.72 10.26
N TYR A 6 52.42 -39.18 9.97
CA TYR A 6 53.09 -38.17 10.80
C TYR A 6 52.46 -36.77 10.63
N LEU A 7 51.96 -36.46 9.42
CA LEU A 7 51.42 -35.15 9.07
C LEU A 7 50.22 -34.71 9.93
N PHE A 8 49.34 -35.61 10.36
CA PHE A 8 48.17 -35.22 11.18
C PHE A 8 48.57 -34.89 12.62
N TYR A 9 49.47 -35.68 13.20
CA TYR A 9 49.99 -35.46 14.55
C TYR A 9 50.70 -34.10 14.62
N ASP A 10 51.58 -33.82 13.65
CA ASP A 10 52.36 -32.57 13.63
C ASP A 10 51.46 -31.33 13.50
N LYS A 11 50.39 -31.43 12.70
CA LYS A 11 49.37 -30.37 12.59
C LYS A 11 48.62 -30.15 13.90
N MET A 12 48.20 -31.22 14.58
CA MET A 12 47.51 -31.12 15.87
C MET A 12 48.43 -30.54 16.95
N GLN A 13 49.71 -30.93 16.95
CA GLN A 13 50.70 -30.38 17.85
C GLN A 13 50.96 -28.89 17.58
N CYS A 14 50.98 -28.48 16.31
CA CYS A 14 51.09 -27.07 15.93
C CYS A 14 49.92 -26.23 16.51
N ILE A 15 48.68 -26.71 16.39
CA ILE A 15 47.50 -26.04 16.96
C ILE A 15 47.56 -25.99 18.48
N TYR A 16 47.89 -27.13 19.11
CA TYR A 16 47.97 -27.23 20.56
C TYR A 16 49.02 -26.28 21.15
N ASN A 17 50.19 -26.19 20.50
CA ASN A 17 51.26 -25.30 20.94
C ASN A 17 50.96 -23.83 20.64
N SER A 18 50.48 -23.51 19.43
CA SER A 18 50.41 -22.12 18.94
C SER A 18 49.11 -21.43 19.35
N ILE A 19 47.96 -22.07 19.11
CA ILE A 19 46.64 -21.47 19.39
C ILE A 19 46.27 -21.70 20.86
N CYS A 20 46.46 -22.92 21.36
CA CYS A 20 45.99 -23.29 22.70
C CYS A 20 47.03 -23.04 23.79
N LYS A 21 48.26 -22.63 23.44
CA LYS A 21 49.37 -22.41 24.39
C LYS A 21 49.56 -23.59 25.36
N GLN A 22 49.43 -24.82 24.84
CA GLN A 22 49.50 -26.07 25.59
C GLN A 22 48.39 -26.28 26.65
N ASP A 23 47.31 -25.49 26.62
CA ASP A 23 46.11 -25.75 27.42
C ASP A 23 45.20 -26.79 26.76
N LEU A 24 45.00 -27.90 27.48
CA LEU A 24 44.20 -29.03 27.00
C LEU A 24 42.70 -28.71 26.98
N GLU A 25 42.21 -27.81 27.83
CA GLU A 25 40.79 -27.43 27.84
C GLU A 25 40.45 -26.60 26.61
N SER A 26 41.27 -25.59 26.32
CA SER A 26 41.16 -24.78 25.10
C SER A 26 41.23 -25.64 23.84
N PHE A 27 42.17 -26.59 23.81
CA PHE A 27 42.27 -27.54 22.70
C PHE A 27 41.03 -28.42 22.56
N THR A 28 40.49 -28.90 23.69
CA THR A 28 39.29 -29.72 23.68
C THR A 28 38.08 -28.93 23.17
N LYS A 29 37.91 -27.67 23.60
CA LYS A 29 36.84 -26.79 23.11
C LYS A 29 36.90 -26.58 21.60
N LEU A 30 38.09 -26.44 21.01
CA LEU A 30 38.25 -26.29 19.55
C LEU A 30 37.84 -27.52 18.74
N PHE A 31 37.94 -28.72 19.32
CA PHE A 31 37.63 -30.01 18.67
C PHE A 31 36.48 -30.77 19.35
N TYR A 32 35.62 -30.06 20.07
CA TYR A 32 34.43 -30.62 20.71
C TYR A 32 33.22 -30.52 19.79
N ILE A 33 32.60 -31.66 19.50
CA ILE A 33 31.29 -31.72 18.83
C ILE A 33 30.25 -31.89 19.92
N LYS A 34 29.33 -30.92 20.05
CA LYS A 34 28.14 -31.07 20.92
C LYS A 34 27.33 -32.27 20.41
N SER A 35 27.36 -33.38 21.17
CA SER A 35 26.56 -34.57 20.91
C SER A 35 26.19 -35.23 22.24
N ASN A 36 25.02 -35.86 22.31
CA ASN A 36 24.49 -36.47 23.54
C ASN A 36 25.23 -37.74 23.99
N LYS A 37 26.29 -38.17 23.28
CA LYS A 37 26.92 -39.49 23.47
C LYS A 37 28.24 -39.49 24.26
N ALA A 38 28.90 -38.34 24.44
CA ALA A 38 30.17 -38.28 25.17
C ALA A 38 30.35 -36.97 25.96
N SER A 39 30.69 -37.09 27.25
CA SER A 39 31.00 -35.95 28.12
C SER A 39 32.27 -35.21 27.67
N PHE A 40 32.37 -33.93 28.06
CA PHE A 40 33.55 -33.10 27.76
C PHE A 40 34.85 -33.73 28.27
N GLU A 41 34.85 -34.28 29.51
CA GLU A 41 36.01 -34.95 30.10
C GLU A 41 36.43 -36.23 29.36
N ASN A 42 35.48 -37.01 28.86
CA ASN A 42 35.78 -38.18 28.03
C ASN A 42 36.43 -37.76 26.70
N ARG A 43 35.97 -36.65 26.11
CA ARG A 43 36.58 -36.10 24.89
C ARG A 43 37.97 -35.51 25.14
N LYS A 44 38.16 -34.77 26.25
CA LYS A 44 39.45 -34.23 26.70
C LYS A 44 40.49 -35.35 26.84
N THR A 45 40.10 -36.44 27.51
CA THR A 45 40.94 -37.63 27.67
C THR A 45 41.26 -38.30 26.32
N TYR A 46 40.25 -38.44 25.45
CA TYR A 46 40.42 -39.00 24.12
C TYR A 46 41.40 -38.19 23.25
N LEU A 47 41.23 -36.87 23.17
CA LEU A 47 42.07 -35.98 22.36
C LEU A 47 43.50 -35.97 22.88
N ARG A 48 43.69 -35.87 24.21
CA ARG A 48 45.02 -35.95 24.82
C ARG A 48 45.74 -37.25 24.46
N LYS A 49 45.05 -38.40 24.60
CA LYS A 49 45.65 -39.73 24.38
C LYS A 49 45.89 -40.03 22.90
N ASN A 50 45.00 -39.61 22.01
CA ASN A 50 45.01 -40.07 20.62
C ASN A 50 45.51 -39.03 19.61
N TRP A 51 45.38 -37.72 19.89
CA TRP A 51 45.76 -36.68 18.92
C TRP A 51 46.99 -35.89 19.36
N ILE A 52 47.29 -35.84 20.67
CA ILE A 52 48.46 -35.11 21.23
C ILE A 52 49.58 -36.06 21.65
N LYS A 53 49.29 -37.23 22.28
CA LYS A 53 50.34 -38.09 22.87
C LYS A 53 50.82 -39.26 22.02
N LYS A 54 50.10 -39.67 20.97
CA LYS A 54 50.38 -40.93 20.26
C LYS A 54 50.60 -40.71 18.76
N GLN A 55 51.83 -40.88 18.30
CA GLN A 55 52.23 -40.71 16.89
C GLN A 55 51.74 -41.86 15.98
N ASP A 56 51.55 -43.07 16.52
CA ASP A 56 51.31 -44.27 15.69
C ASP A 56 49.83 -44.61 15.39
N LYS A 57 48.86 -43.83 15.87
CA LYS A 57 47.45 -44.17 15.69
C LYS A 57 46.89 -43.61 14.38
N THR A 58 46.40 -44.49 13.52
CA THR A 58 45.72 -44.14 12.26
C THR A 58 44.42 -43.39 12.56
N LEU A 59 44.42 -42.07 12.31
CA LEU A 59 43.19 -41.31 12.12
C LEU A 59 42.36 -41.99 11.02
N ASN A 60 41.05 -42.10 11.20
CA ASN A 60 40.14 -42.45 10.11
C ASN A 60 39.88 -41.17 9.28
N PRO A 61 40.51 -40.99 8.10
CA PRO A 61 40.45 -39.72 7.38
C PRO A 61 39.03 -39.42 6.88
N ARG A 62 38.24 -40.45 6.57
CA ARG A 62 36.85 -40.27 6.12
C ARG A 62 35.98 -39.68 7.23
N MET A 63 36.14 -40.18 8.45
CA MET A 63 35.39 -39.69 9.61
C MET A 63 35.76 -38.25 9.94
N PHE A 64 37.05 -37.93 10.02
CA PHE A 64 37.51 -36.56 10.27
C PHE A 64 37.00 -35.56 9.22
N LYS A 65 37.07 -35.92 7.92
CA LYS A 65 36.54 -35.08 6.84
C LYS A 65 35.05 -34.81 6.98
N SER A 66 34.26 -35.85 7.26
CA SER A 66 32.81 -35.71 7.46
C SER A 66 32.44 -34.89 8.70
N GLU A 67 33.29 -34.87 9.71
CA GLU A 67 33.07 -34.15 10.96
C GLU A 67 33.68 -32.74 10.97
N TYR A 68 34.53 -32.40 10.00
CA TYR A 68 35.38 -31.21 10.03
C TYR A 68 34.59 -29.92 10.34
N PHE A 69 33.51 -29.68 9.59
CA PHE A 69 32.65 -28.49 9.76
C PHE A 69 31.89 -28.42 11.08
N ARG A 70 31.85 -29.53 11.83
CA ARG A 70 31.21 -29.59 13.15
C ARG A 70 32.16 -29.17 14.26
N TYR A 71 33.47 -29.08 13.99
CA TYR A 71 34.45 -28.60 14.95
C TYR A 71 34.47 -27.06 14.97
N PRO A 72 34.45 -26.42 16.16
CA PRO A 72 34.65 -24.97 16.28
C PRO A 72 35.92 -24.47 15.57
N PHE A 73 36.98 -25.29 15.53
CA PHE A 73 38.19 -25.01 14.77
C PHE A 73 37.93 -24.65 13.29
N SER A 74 36.94 -25.27 12.64
CA SER A 74 36.63 -25.00 11.22
C SER A 74 36.10 -23.58 10.96
N GLN A 75 35.71 -22.87 12.01
CA GLN A 75 35.21 -21.49 11.92
C GLN A 75 36.33 -20.46 12.12
N LEU A 76 37.55 -20.88 12.44
CA LEU A 76 38.69 -19.96 12.52
C LEU A 76 38.97 -19.40 11.13
N ALA A 77 39.11 -18.08 11.05
CA ALA A 77 39.24 -17.35 9.80
C ALA A 77 40.25 -16.21 9.92
N ILE A 78 40.85 -15.87 8.77
CA ILE A 78 41.64 -14.64 8.56
C ILE A 78 40.91 -13.86 7.46
N ASN A 79 40.56 -12.60 7.73
CA ASN A 79 39.88 -11.71 6.77
C ASN A 79 38.62 -12.36 6.14
N GLY A 80 37.80 -13.02 6.96
CA GLY A 80 36.58 -13.70 6.53
C GLY A 80 36.76 -14.99 5.73
N ARG A 81 38.01 -15.42 5.46
CA ARG A 81 38.31 -16.72 4.84
C ARG A 81 38.75 -17.72 5.90
N ARG A 82 38.17 -18.92 5.88
CA ARG A 82 38.55 -19.99 6.81
C ARG A 82 40.03 -20.33 6.65
N LEU A 83 40.67 -20.77 7.75
CA LEU A 83 42.06 -21.23 7.69
C LEU A 83 42.24 -22.39 6.70
N PHE A 84 41.21 -23.24 6.60
CA PHE A 84 41.07 -24.32 5.63
C PHE A 84 39.60 -24.44 5.21
N ASP A 85 39.36 -24.62 3.92
CA ASP A 85 38.02 -24.64 3.32
C ASP A 85 37.24 -25.89 3.73
N ASP A 86 37.94 -27.04 3.86
CA ASP A 86 37.35 -28.29 4.29
C ASP A 86 38.37 -29.24 4.98
N GLY A 87 37.88 -30.41 5.40
CA GLY A 87 38.72 -31.43 6.03
C GLY A 87 39.67 -32.14 5.06
N GLU A 88 39.46 -32.04 3.75
CA GLU A 88 40.39 -32.56 2.74
C GLU A 88 41.61 -31.66 2.65
N GLU A 89 41.41 -30.35 2.47
CA GLU A 89 42.49 -29.36 2.46
C GLU A 89 43.28 -29.43 3.77
N PHE A 90 42.59 -29.43 4.92
CA PHE A 90 43.23 -29.56 6.23
C PHE A 90 44.21 -30.74 6.29
N LEU A 91 43.82 -31.89 5.73
CA LEU A 91 44.63 -33.11 5.76
C LEU A 91 45.74 -33.11 4.69
N GLN A 92 45.51 -32.50 3.53
CA GLN A 92 46.43 -32.50 2.40
C GLN A 92 47.49 -31.39 2.44
N THR A 93 47.25 -30.27 3.11
CA THR A 93 48.25 -29.18 3.22
C THR A 93 49.55 -29.68 3.86
N GLU A 94 50.71 -29.33 3.32
CA GLU A 94 51.99 -29.69 3.93
C GLU A 94 52.18 -29.05 5.32
N VAL A 95 52.88 -29.72 6.24
CA VAL A 95 52.99 -29.30 7.67
C VAL A 95 53.60 -27.90 7.81
N GLU A 96 54.56 -27.55 6.96
CA GLU A 96 55.20 -26.23 6.96
C GLU A 96 54.21 -25.12 6.59
N GLN A 97 53.47 -25.31 5.49
CA GLN A 97 52.43 -24.39 5.03
C GLN A 97 51.30 -24.28 6.06
N PHE A 98 50.90 -25.42 6.63
CA PHE A 98 49.91 -25.47 7.71
C PHE A 98 50.35 -24.63 8.90
N SER A 99 51.58 -24.86 9.38
CA SER A 99 52.14 -24.17 10.54
C SER A 99 52.27 -22.66 10.30
N GLN A 100 52.63 -22.25 9.09
CA GLN A 100 52.68 -20.84 8.73
C GLN A 100 51.29 -20.19 8.77
N ARG A 101 50.25 -20.86 8.26
CA ARG A 101 48.86 -20.35 8.35
C ARG A 101 48.41 -20.20 9.81
N ILE A 102 48.74 -21.16 10.67
CA ILE A 102 48.42 -21.09 12.11
C ILE A 102 49.19 -19.95 12.79
N LYS A 103 50.48 -19.76 12.48
CA LYS A 103 51.27 -18.64 13.02
C LYS A 103 50.70 -17.29 12.59
N ASN A 104 50.33 -17.14 11.32
CA ASN A 104 49.71 -15.92 10.80
C ASN A 104 48.39 -15.63 11.53
N TYR A 105 47.58 -16.66 11.78
CA TYR A 105 46.35 -16.53 12.58
C TYR A 105 46.65 -16.03 14.00
N VAL A 106 47.63 -16.63 14.69
CA VAL A 106 48.00 -16.25 16.07
C VAL A 106 48.57 -14.83 16.13
N ALA A 107 49.41 -14.45 15.17
CA ALA A 107 49.97 -13.09 15.09
C ALA A 107 48.86 -12.03 14.93
N LEU A 108 47.89 -12.29 14.05
CA LEU A 108 46.73 -11.40 13.85
C LEU A 108 45.78 -11.35 15.06
N GLN A 109 45.79 -12.37 15.93
CA GLN A 109 45.06 -12.35 17.19
C GLN A 109 45.84 -11.65 18.33
N GLY A 110 47.16 -11.43 18.15
CA GLY A 110 48.08 -11.06 19.21
C GLY A 110 48.49 -9.58 19.27
N GLU A 111 48.48 -8.85 18.17
CA GLU A 111 48.97 -7.46 18.15
C GLU A 111 48.08 -6.57 17.27
N VAL A 112 47.29 -5.71 17.91
CA VAL A 112 46.82 -4.47 17.29
C VAL A 112 47.35 -3.35 18.17
N GLU A 113 48.61 -2.94 17.94
CA GLU A 113 49.09 -1.67 18.48
C GLU A 113 48.19 -0.57 17.93
N ILE A 114 47.70 0.28 18.82
CA ILE A 114 46.85 1.39 18.41
C ILE A 114 47.74 2.45 17.77
N ASP A 115 47.74 2.49 16.44
CA ASP A 115 48.39 3.55 15.67
C ASP A 115 47.71 4.90 15.95
N LYS A 116 48.40 5.76 16.70
CA LYS A 116 47.90 7.08 17.10
C LYS A 116 47.66 8.03 15.92
N ASN A 117 48.23 7.75 14.76
CA ASN A 117 48.12 8.62 13.57
C ASN A 117 46.90 8.30 12.69
N ASN A 118 46.13 7.26 13.01
CA ASN A 118 45.04 6.76 12.17
C ASN A 118 43.68 6.74 12.90
N HIS A 119 43.55 7.62 13.89
CA HIS A 119 42.40 7.70 14.78
C HIS A 119 41.12 8.20 14.10
N TYR A 120 39.99 7.72 14.60
CA TYR A 120 38.67 8.13 14.15
C TYR A 120 38.16 9.24 15.06
N HIS A 121 38.09 10.46 14.56
CA HIS A 121 37.82 11.64 15.36
C HIS A 121 36.33 11.95 15.57
N TYR A 122 35.44 11.25 14.86
CA TYR A 122 34.05 11.66 14.77
C TYR A 122 33.09 10.47 14.88
N LEU A 123 32.11 10.58 15.77
CA LEU A 123 31.03 9.61 15.93
C LEU A 123 29.69 10.27 15.55
N TYR A 124 28.93 9.62 14.67
CA TYR A 124 27.60 10.04 14.27
C TYR A 124 26.56 9.05 14.78
N VAL A 125 25.52 9.55 15.42
CA VAL A 125 24.45 8.77 16.06
C VAL A 125 23.10 9.31 15.61
N TYR A 126 22.22 8.44 15.12
CA TYR A 126 20.87 8.89 14.74
C TYR A 126 19.99 9.18 15.96
N ASN A 127 19.30 10.31 15.91
CA ASN A 127 18.40 10.77 16.95
C ASN A 127 17.09 11.25 16.31
N ILE A 128 15.99 10.54 16.60
CA ILE A 128 14.65 10.81 16.07
C ILE A 128 14.11 12.18 16.54
N ASN A 129 14.69 12.74 17.61
CA ASN A 129 14.31 14.03 18.19
C ASN A 129 15.27 15.16 17.76
N GLY A 130 15.88 15.08 16.58
CA GLY A 130 16.79 16.10 16.08
C GLY A 130 16.11 17.47 15.91
N VAL A 131 16.89 18.55 16.07
CA VAL A 131 16.43 19.95 15.95
C VAL A 131 16.90 20.54 14.61
N GLU A 132 16.22 21.61 14.17
CA GLU A 132 16.14 22.18 12.81
C GLU A 132 17.43 22.32 11.97
N GLU A 133 18.62 22.38 12.55
CA GLU A 133 19.87 22.57 11.79
C GLU A 133 20.44 21.28 11.20
N ASN A 134 20.10 20.11 11.74
CA ASN A 134 20.38 18.83 11.08
C ASN A 134 19.43 17.73 11.59
N PRO A 135 18.36 17.41 10.86
CA PRO A 135 17.10 17.03 11.49
C PRO A 135 17.10 15.67 12.21
N ASN A 136 18.13 14.82 12.09
CA ASN A 136 18.10 13.51 12.74
C ASN A 136 19.46 12.88 13.13
N ILE A 137 20.59 13.63 13.12
CA ILE A 137 21.92 13.05 13.37
C ILE A 137 22.72 13.87 14.39
N ASP A 138 23.00 13.27 15.54
CA ASP A 138 23.95 13.78 16.52
C ASP A 138 25.39 13.50 16.07
N TYR A 139 26.26 14.50 16.18
CA TYR A 139 27.69 14.38 15.87
C TYR A 139 28.54 14.71 17.10
N TYR A 140 29.40 13.76 17.46
CA TYR A 140 30.31 13.83 18.59
C TYR A 140 31.76 13.89 18.08
N GLN A 141 32.56 14.77 18.68
CA GLN A 141 33.99 14.85 18.41
C GLN A 141 34.76 14.11 19.51
N ILE A 142 35.65 13.22 19.11
CA ILE A 142 36.45 12.36 19.99
C ILE A 142 37.85 12.96 20.13
N GLU A 143 38.23 13.27 21.36
CA GLU A 143 39.57 13.68 21.76
C GLU A 143 40.24 12.53 22.49
N TYR A 144 41.48 12.23 22.11
CA TYR A 144 42.22 11.07 22.61
C TYR A 144 43.19 11.50 23.70
N GLY A 145 43.12 10.83 24.85
CA GLY A 145 44.04 11.01 25.97
C GLY A 145 45.15 9.95 26.00
N ASP A 146 45.65 9.68 27.20
CA ASP A 146 46.74 8.72 27.39
C ASP A 146 46.28 7.26 27.25
N SER A 147 47.22 6.42 26.83
CA SER A 147 47.00 4.97 26.73
C SER A 147 47.08 4.36 28.13
N THR A 148 46.03 3.65 28.53
CA THR A 148 45.98 2.94 29.82
C THR A 148 46.56 1.53 29.69
N THR A 149 46.43 0.91 28.52
CA THR A 149 47.03 -0.39 28.14
C THR A 149 47.29 -0.40 26.63
N PRO A 150 48.09 -1.35 26.08
CA PRO A 150 48.38 -1.40 24.64
C PRO A 150 47.16 -1.39 23.71
N ASN A 151 46.00 -1.84 24.21
CA ASN A 151 44.76 -1.97 23.45
C ASN A 151 43.63 -1.06 23.97
N GLU A 152 43.93 -0.10 24.85
CA GLU A 152 42.93 0.80 25.45
C GLU A 152 43.47 2.23 25.59
N ILE A 153 42.65 3.22 25.21
CA ILE A 153 42.95 4.66 25.29
C ILE A 153 41.78 5.37 25.95
N THR A 154 42.07 6.31 26.86
CA THR A 154 41.03 7.20 27.41
C THR A 154 40.58 8.21 26.35
N ILE A 155 39.27 8.47 26.30
CA ILE A 155 38.70 9.45 25.38
C ILE A 155 37.89 10.49 26.15
N GLU A 156 37.91 11.71 25.65
CA GLU A 156 37.00 12.77 26.03
C GLU A 156 36.15 13.11 24.80
N ILE A 157 34.84 13.26 24.99
CA ILE A 157 33.91 13.48 23.89
C ILE A 157 33.11 14.74 24.16
N GLN A 158 33.21 15.69 23.25
CA GLN A 158 32.43 16.91 23.31
C GLN A 158 30.98 16.65 22.87
N PRO A 159 29.97 17.17 23.60
CA PRO A 159 28.58 17.03 23.22
C PRO A 159 28.29 17.71 21.86
N PRO A 160 27.25 17.28 21.13
CA PRO A 160 26.93 17.84 19.83
C PRO A 160 26.60 19.33 19.91
N LYS A 161 27.07 20.14 18.94
CA LYS A 161 26.92 21.61 18.95
C LYS A 161 25.46 22.07 19.02
N HIS A 162 24.51 21.36 18.43
CA HIS A 162 23.08 21.71 18.49
C HIS A 162 22.43 21.41 19.86
N LYS A 163 23.13 20.68 20.75
CA LYS A 163 22.76 20.53 22.16
C LYS A 163 23.48 21.53 23.07
N SER A 164 24.29 22.46 22.52
CA SER A 164 25.05 23.44 23.33
C SER A 164 24.20 24.44 24.12
N SER A 165 22.91 24.59 23.77
CA SER A 165 21.93 25.36 24.54
C SER A 165 21.53 24.68 25.86
N LEU A 166 21.73 23.36 25.95
CA LEU A 166 21.67 22.58 27.18
C LEU A 166 23.10 22.54 27.70
N VAL A 167 23.37 23.06 28.90
CA VAL A 167 24.71 23.01 29.51
C VAL A 167 25.01 21.53 29.84
N ILE A 168 25.56 20.79 28.89
CA ILE A 168 25.89 19.36 29.01
C ILE A 168 27.40 19.24 29.25
N GLU A 169 27.78 18.51 30.30
CA GLU A 169 29.18 18.22 30.58
C GLU A 169 29.80 17.31 29.50
N PRO A 170 31.10 17.47 29.20
CA PRO A 170 31.83 16.53 28.35
C PRO A 170 31.67 15.09 28.80
N TYR A 171 31.63 14.18 27.84
CA TYR A 171 31.60 12.75 28.15
C TYR A 171 33.01 12.23 28.35
N HIS A 172 33.18 11.34 29.31
CA HIS A 172 34.45 10.67 29.56
C HIS A 172 34.31 9.17 29.34
N GLY A 173 35.33 8.55 28.76
CA GLY A 173 35.22 7.16 28.37
C GLY A 173 36.52 6.51 27.93
N LYS A 174 36.35 5.39 27.24
CA LYS A 174 37.44 4.56 26.74
C LYS A 174 37.16 4.07 25.31
N LEU A 175 38.23 4.02 24.52
CA LEU A 175 38.27 3.30 23.27
C LEU A 175 39.15 2.06 23.45
N LYS A 176 38.61 0.89 23.12
CA LYS A 176 39.29 -0.41 23.26
C LYS A 176 39.33 -1.18 21.95
N TYR A 177 40.50 -1.66 21.58
CA TYR A 177 40.66 -2.64 20.49
C TYR A 177 40.58 -4.05 21.07
N GLN A 178 39.65 -4.85 20.59
CA GLN A 178 39.49 -6.24 21.03
C GLN A 178 39.23 -7.15 19.83
N SER A 179 40.21 -8.00 19.51
CA SER A 179 40.21 -8.82 18.30
C SER A 179 40.06 -7.93 17.05
N SER A 180 39.00 -8.12 16.26
CA SER A 180 38.67 -7.32 15.09
C SER A 180 37.59 -6.27 15.37
N LYS A 181 37.58 -5.69 16.58
CA LYS A 181 36.56 -4.73 16.97
C LYS A 181 37.15 -3.51 17.66
N ILE A 182 36.59 -2.36 17.32
CA ILE A 182 36.72 -1.13 18.11
C ILE A 182 35.48 -1.05 18.99
N ILE A 183 35.70 -0.93 20.30
CA ILE A 183 34.65 -0.73 21.29
C ILE A 183 34.85 0.66 21.88
N LEU A 184 33.83 1.50 21.78
CA LEU A 184 33.80 2.86 22.28
C LEU A 184 32.77 2.92 23.41
N SER A 185 33.14 3.35 24.61
CA SER A 185 32.20 3.47 25.73
C SER A 185 32.47 4.77 26.48
N PHE A 186 31.47 5.63 26.60
CA PHE A 186 31.60 6.94 27.23
C PHE A 186 30.29 7.39 27.87
N GLU A 187 30.41 8.17 28.93
CA GLU A 187 29.29 8.61 29.75
C GLU A 187 29.51 10.00 30.36
N ASN A 188 28.41 10.63 30.75
CA ASN A 188 28.38 11.77 31.66
C ASN A 188 27.29 11.54 32.73
N SER A 189 26.89 12.57 33.49
CA SER A 189 25.88 12.44 34.52
C SER A 189 24.50 11.97 34.02
N ASP A 190 24.18 12.25 32.75
CA ASP A 190 22.83 12.15 32.21
C ASP A 190 22.67 11.06 31.14
N ASP A 191 23.76 10.62 30.50
CA ASP A 191 23.72 9.73 29.35
C ASP A 191 24.95 8.80 29.27
N TYR A 192 24.73 7.63 28.68
CA TYR A 192 25.74 6.58 28.45
C TYR A 192 25.61 6.06 27.03
N ILE A 193 26.73 6.05 26.29
CA ILE A 193 26.79 5.52 24.93
C ILE A 193 27.90 4.49 24.83
N SER A 194 27.56 3.30 24.32
CA SER A 194 28.53 2.26 24.01
C SER A 194 28.36 1.76 22.58
N ALA A 195 29.40 1.84 21.76
CA ALA A 195 29.39 1.46 20.36
C ALA A 195 30.44 0.40 20.02
N ILE A 196 30.10 -0.48 19.08
CA ILE A 196 30.97 -1.56 18.60
C ILE A 196 31.07 -1.48 17.07
N PHE A 197 32.29 -1.47 16.56
CA PHE A 197 32.63 -1.42 15.13
C PHE A 197 33.48 -2.63 14.75
N ASN A 198 33.23 -3.23 13.59
CA ASN A 198 34.03 -4.35 13.09
C ASN A 198 35.18 -3.83 12.20
N THR A 199 36.41 -4.24 12.48
CA THR A 199 37.63 -3.87 11.76
C THR A 199 38.14 -4.93 10.78
N ASP A 200 37.49 -6.11 10.68
CA ASP A 200 37.90 -7.26 9.84
C ASP A 200 38.13 -6.93 8.35
N LEU A 201 37.60 -5.80 7.89
CA LEU A 201 37.62 -5.36 6.50
C LEU A 201 38.31 -3.99 6.33
N MET A 202 38.97 -3.50 7.37
CA MET A 202 39.70 -2.23 7.31
C MET A 202 40.90 -2.33 6.38
N ASN A 203 41.09 -1.30 5.57
CA ASN A 203 42.33 -1.05 4.86
C ASN A 203 42.77 0.40 5.11
N ASN A 204 43.96 0.77 4.61
CA ASN A 204 44.50 2.13 4.79
C ASN A 204 43.62 3.23 4.16
N HIS A 205 42.69 2.87 3.27
CA HIS A 205 41.74 3.78 2.63
C HIS A 205 40.39 3.85 3.34
N THR A 206 40.15 3.05 4.38
CA THR A 206 38.90 3.08 5.15
C THR A 206 38.80 4.40 5.94
N LYS A 207 37.92 5.29 5.47
CA LYS A 207 37.69 6.61 6.07
C LYS A 207 36.67 6.61 7.20
N TYR A 208 35.70 5.69 7.16
CA TYR A 208 34.67 5.53 8.18
C TYR A 208 34.33 4.06 8.41
N LEU A 209 33.74 3.77 9.56
CA LEU A 209 33.27 2.46 9.99
C LEU A 209 31.82 2.56 10.40
N VAL A 210 31.08 1.49 10.12
CA VAL A 210 29.69 1.36 10.52
C VAL A 210 29.60 0.36 11.66
N GLY A 211 28.87 0.73 12.71
CA GLY A 211 28.78 -0.03 13.94
C GLY A 211 27.38 -0.04 14.55
N ILE A 212 27.28 -0.70 15.70
CA ILE A 212 26.07 -0.74 16.52
C ILE A 212 26.40 -0.07 17.86
N GLY A 213 25.67 1.00 18.16
CA GLY A 213 25.64 1.69 19.43
C GLY A 213 24.49 1.21 20.30
N VAL A 214 24.67 1.23 21.61
CA VAL A 214 23.61 1.13 22.62
C VAL A 214 23.68 2.43 23.40
N GLY A 215 22.60 3.20 23.37
CA GLY A 215 22.46 4.43 24.13
C GLY A 215 21.14 4.46 24.91
N ILE A 216 20.96 5.44 25.77
CA ILE A 216 19.72 5.61 26.54
C ILE A 216 18.68 6.35 25.68
N ALA A 217 17.46 5.81 25.62
CA ALA A 217 16.35 6.36 24.83
C ALA A 217 15.75 7.64 25.41
N ASP A 218 15.75 7.71 26.73
CA ASP A 218 14.99 8.64 27.54
C ASP A 218 15.73 8.83 28.86
N ILE A 219 16.14 10.07 29.14
CA ILE A 219 16.87 10.49 30.34
C ILE A 219 16.12 10.03 31.61
N ASN A 220 14.78 9.88 31.52
CA ASN A 220 13.93 9.52 32.65
C ASN A 220 13.66 8.00 32.81
N GLN A 221 13.82 7.19 31.75
CA GLN A 221 13.43 5.77 31.78
C GLN A 221 14.59 4.77 31.62
N LYS A 222 15.81 5.24 31.30
CA LYS A 222 17.03 4.41 31.19
C LYS A 222 16.86 3.14 30.32
N ILE A 223 16.01 3.19 29.29
CA ILE A 223 15.81 2.06 28.38
C ILE A 223 16.95 2.04 27.35
N PRO A 224 17.74 0.95 27.26
CA PRO A 224 18.79 0.83 26.26
C PRO A 224 18.17 0.61 24.88
N ILE A 225 18.51 1.48 23.92
CA ILE A 225 18.14 1.33 22.51
C ILE A 225 19.38 1.09 21.68
N ALA A 226 19.34 0.03 20.88
CA ALA A 226 20.32 -0.21 19.84
C ALA A 226 20.13 0.80 18.69
N LYS A 227 21.20 1.50 18.33
CA LYS A 227 21.25 2.50 17.25
C LYS A 227 22.38 2.15 16.30
N LYS A 228 22.19 2.34 15.00
CA LYS A 228 23.30 2.31 14.04
C LYS A 228 24.18 3.53 14.31
N VAL A 229 25.49 3.40 14.15
CA VAL A 229 26.45 4.48 14.42
C VAL A 229 27.56 4.47 13.37
N ILE A 230 28.12 5.64 13.08
CA ILE A 230 29.21 5.79 12.12
C ILE A 230 30.40 6.43 12.82
N LEU A 231 31.57 5.82 12.70
CA LEU A 231 32.84 6.31 13.24
C LEU A 231 33.73 6.74 12.08
N SER A 232 34.19 7.99 12.02
CA SER A 232 34.90 8.57 10.86
C SER A 232 36.20 9.27 11.26
N LYS A 233 37.21 9.19 10.38
CA LYS A 233 38.48 9.93 10.51
C LYS A 233 38.32 11.42 10.14
N GLU A 234 37.47 11.71 9.16
CA GLU A 234 37.19 13.06 8.68
C GLU A 234 35.74 13.47 8.96
N LYS A 235 35.49 14.79 9.04
CA LYS A 235 34.12 15.30 9.18
C LYS A 235 33.38 15.07 7.86
N ILE A 236 32.25 14.37 7.91
CA ILE A 236 31.43 14.03 6.76
C ILE A 236 30.43 15.17 6.55
N ARG A 237 30.48 15.82 5.37
CA ARG A 237 29.63 16.98 5.07
C ARG A 237 28.17 16.61 4.79
N ASP A 238 27.92 15.46 4.16
CA ASP A 238 26.59 15.01 3.73
C ASP A 238 26.10 13.78 4.53
N ILE A 239 26.32 13.79 5.85
CA ILE A 239 26.02 12.64 6.70
C ILE A 239 24.53 12.25 6.65
N ASP A 240 23.65 13.23 6.50
CA ASP A 240 22.20 13.05 6.39
C ASP A 240 21.78 12.30 5.12
N THR A 241 22.65 12.28 4.10
CA THR A 241 22.46 11.50 2.87
C THR A 241 23.10 10.11 2.96
N ILE A 242 24.27 10.00 3.60
CA ILE A 242 25.02 8.75 3.74
C ILE A 242 24.34 7.80 4.74
N TYR A 243 23.83 8.34 5.84
CA TYR A 243 23.26 7.54 6.92
C TYR A 243 22.02 6.72 6.47
N PRO A 244 21.03 7.28 5.74
CA PRO A 244 19.91 6.51 5.19
C PRO A 244 20.33 5.45 4.17
N ILE A 245 21.31 5.76 3.30
CA ILE A 245 21.85 4.81 2.30
C ILE A 245 22.42 3.58 3.00
N LEU A 246 23.15 3.79 4.10
CA LEU A 246 23.68 2.70 4.92
C LEU A 246 22.57 2.01 5.72
N ASN A 247 21.46 2.67 6.05
CA ASN A 247 20.37 2.09 6.85
C ASN A 247 19.41 1.21 6.01
N GLU A 248 19.27 1.47 4.71
CA GLU A 248 18.39 0.70 3.79
C GLU A 248 18.97 -0.65 3.34
N THR A 249 20.23 -0.95 3.65
CA THR A 249 20.94 -2.17 3.22
C THR A 249 20.99 -3.25 4.31
N GLU A 250 19.83 -3.71 4.80
CA GLU A 250 19.77 -4.89 5.72
C GLU A 250 20.43 -6.17 5.13
N ILE A 251 20.65 -6.23 3.82
CA ILE A 251 21.24 -7.39 3.11
C ILE A 251 22.78 -7.33 3.03
N VAL A 252 23.44 -6.24 3.46
CA VAL A 252 24.90 -6.08 3.29
C VAL A 252 25.65 -5.93 4.63
N SER A 253 25.30 -6.76 5.62
CA SER A 253 26.12 -6.95 6.82
C SER A 253 27.53 -7.52 6.56
N ALA A 254 27.92 -7.73 5.29
CA ALA A 254 29.18 -8.34 4.88
C ALA A 254 30.12 -7.45 4.03
N GLN A 255 29.72 -6.25 3.57
CA GLN A 255 30.57 -5.42 2.69
C GLN A 255 30.64 -3.91 3.03
N GLU A 256 30.02 -3.43 4.11
CA GLU A 256 29.91 -1.97 4.40
C GLU A 256 31.22 -1.29 4.87
N ASN A 257 32.28 -2.05 5.18
CA ASN A 257 33.51 -1.52 5.80
C ASN A 257 34.55 -0.90 4.82
N GLY A 258 34.19 -0.68 3.56
CA GLY A 258 35.15 -0.24 2.55
C GLY A 258 34.57 0.54 1.38
N TYR A 259 33.41 1.19 1.55
CA TYR A 259 32.84 2.01 0.48
C TYR A 259 33.66 3.31 0.35
N GLU A 260 34.53 3.37 -0.67
CA GLU A 260 35.17 4.62 -1.07
C GLU A 260 34.06 5.62 -1.45
N LEU A 261 33.93 6.69 -0.67
CA LEU A 261 33.18 7.87 -1.07
C LEU A 261 33.88 8.49 -2.27
N LYS A 262 33.52 8.06 -3.48
CA LYS A 262 33.85 8.76 -4.71
C LYS A 262 33.01 10.03 -4.72
N TYR A 263 33.59 11.13 -4.23
CA TYR A 263 32.97 12.45 -4.31
C TYR A 263 32.66 12.88 -5.77
N ASP A 264 33.18 12.14 -6.77
CA ASP A 264 32.93 12.31 -8.21
C ASP A 264 31.83 11.39 -8.79
N ASN A 265 31.14 10.57 -7.97
CA ASN A 265 30.09 9.70 -8.48
C ASN A 265 28.80 10.49 -8.73
N ARG A 266 28.36 10.52 -9.99
CA ARG A 266 27.02 11.00 -10.42
C ARG A 266 25.86 10.33 -9.68
N ASP A 267 26.10 9.23 -8.96
CA ASP A 267 25.12 8.61 -8.05
C ASP A 267 24.67 9.55 -6.93
N PHE A 268 25.49 10.55 -6.55
CA PHE A 268 25.11 11.60 -5.60
C PHE A 268 24.24 12.70 -6.24
N ASP A 269 24.33 12.90 -7.56
CA ASP A 269 23.50 13.85 -8.32
C ASP A 269 22.11 13.28 -8.67
N LEU A 270 21.96 11.96 -8.59
CA LEU A 270 20.68 11.30 -8.82
C LEU A 270 19.78 11.45 -7.58
N ASN A 271 18.61 12.05 -7.78
CA ASN A 271 17.55 12.06 -6.76
C ASN A 271 17.15 10.62 -6.37
N HIS A 272 16.44 10.45 -5.25
CA HIS A 272 16.03 9.13 -4.73
C HIS A 272 15.38 8.23 -5.78
N LEU A 273 14.61 8.81 -6.71
CA LEU A 273 13.99 8.09 -7.81
C LEU A 273 15.03 7.57 -8.82
N GLY A 274 16.03 8.38 -9.18
CA GLY A 274 17.15 7.98 -10.04
C GLY A 274 17.94 6.80 -9.47
N LYS A 275 18.23 6.81 -8.16
CA LYS A 275 18.86 5.68 -7.45
C LYS A 275 18.00 4.41 -7.49
N TYR A 276 16.69 4.57 -7.31
CA TYR A 276 15.74 3.45 -7.37
C TYR A 276 15.64 2.85 -8.77
N ILE A 277 15.58 3.69 -9.81
CA ILE A 277 15.58 3.28 -11.22
C ILE A 277 16.86 2.52 -11.56
N GLU A 278 18.02 2.97 -11.08
CA GLU A 278 19.28 2.28 -11.33
C GLU A 278 19.36 0.90 -10.65
N LYS A 279 18.87 0.80 -9.42
CA LYS A 279 18.77 -0.49 -8.71
C LYS A 279 17.86 -1.46 -9.46
N ILE A 280 16.71 -0.96 -9.95
CA ILE A 280 15.81 -1.74 -10.79
C ILE A 280 16.49 -2.17 -12.09
N ASN A 281 17.25 -1.28 -12.75
CA ASN A 281 18.00 -1.59 -13.96
C ASN A 281 18.99 -2.74 -13.76
N ARG A 282 19.74 -2.75 -12.65
CA ARG A 282 20.70 -3.81 -12.34
C ARG A 282 20.00 -5.17 -12.15
N VAL A 283 18.84 -5.17 -11.48
CA VAL A 283 18.01 -6.36 -11.29
C VAL A 283 17.42 -6.85 -12.62
N ASP A 284 16.95 -5.93 -13.48
CA ASP A 284 16.45 -6.26 -14.82
C ASP A 284 17.52 -6.94 -15.69
N ILE A 285 18.73 -6.38 -15.73
CA ILE A 285 19.87 -6.93 -16.46
C ILE A 285 20.25 -8.33 -15.94
N LEU A 286 20.22 -8.53 -14.62
CA LEU A 286 20.50 -9.84 -14.02
C LEU A 286 19.46 -10.88 -14.49
N PHE A 287 18.17 -10.54 -14.45
CA PHE A 287 17.11 -11.44 -14.89
C PHE A 287 17.15 -11.73 -16.40
N ASP A 288 17.46 -10.73 -17.23
CA ASP A 288 17.65 -10.92 -18.67
C ASP A 288 18.81 -11.86 -18.99
N LYS A 289 19.90 -11.80 -18.21
CA LYS A 289 21.02 -12.75 -18.33
C LYS A 289 20.64 -14.16 -17.90
N LEU A 290 19.89 -14.30 -16.80
CA LEU A 290 19.45 -15.61 -16.29
C LEU A 290 18.48 -16.30 -17.25
N SER A 291 17.54 -15.57 -17.85
CA SER A 291 16.53 -16.14 -18.78
C SER A 291 17.14 -16.72 -20.06
N LYS A 292 18.31 -16.21 -20.47
CA LYS A 292 19.04 -16.65 -21.68
C LYS A 292 19.92 -17.88 -21.47
N GLN A 293 20.10 -18.36 -20.23
CA GLN A 293 20.92 -19.54 -19.97
C GLN A 293 20.12 -20.84 -20.22
N GLN A 294 20.65 -21.73 -21.07
CA GLN A 294 20.01 -23.00 -21.45
C GLN A 294 19.81 -24.02 -20.30
N LYS A 295 20.32 -23.76 -19.09
CA LYS A 295 20.36 -24.72 -17.96
C LYS A 295 19.04 -24.93 -17.20
N TYR A 296 17.95 -24.24 -17.58
CA TYR A 296 16.72 -24.18 -16.78
C TYR A 296 15.55 -25.02 -17.34
N GLY A 297 15.82 -26.27 -17.73
CA GLY A 297 14.87 -27.13 -18.47
C GLY A 297 13.76 -27.85 -17.69
N SER A 298 13.68 -27.75 -16.35
CA SER A 298 12.63 -28.45 -15.57
C SER A 298 11.35 -27.63 -15.41
N PHE A 299 10.17 -28.27 -15.40
CA PHE A 299 8.84 -27.65 -15.26
C PHE A 299 8.74 -26.59 -14.14
N TYR A 300 9.12 -26.93 -12.91
CA TYR A 300 9.08 -25.97 -11.78
C TYR A 300 10.04 -24.79 -11.94
N LYS A 301 11.17 -24.97 -12.63
CA LYS A 301 12.08 -23.87 -12.97
C LYS A 301 11.52 -23.00 -14.09
N GLN A 302 10.84 -23.59 -15.07
CA GLN A 302 10.15 -22.83 -16.12
C GLN A 302 9.00 -22.00 -15.56
N LEU A 303 8.28 -22.52 -14.56
CA LEU A 303 7.31 -21.73 -13.80
C LEU A 303 8.03 -20.54 -13.14
N ALA A 304 9.05 -20.80 -12.32
CA ALA A 304 9.83 -19.75 -11.65
C ALA A 304 10.33 -18.69 -12.65
N PHE A 305 10.84 -19.08 -13.82
CA PHE A 305 11.26 -18.17 -14.89
C PHE A 305 10.12 -17.35 -15.50
N LYS A 306 8.90 -17.89 -15.57
CA LYS A 306 7.70 -17.15 -15.97
C LYS A 306 7.33 -16.09 -14.93
N GLU A 307 7.37 -16.41 -13.63
CA GLU A 307 7.17 -15.41 -12.56
C GLU A 307 8.30 -14.37 -12.53
N PHE A 308 9.54 -14.78 -12.79
CA PHE A 308 10.66 -13.85 -12.97
C PHE A 308 10.45 -12.94 -14.18
N SER A 309 10.03 -13.47 -15.33
CA SER A 309 9.72 -12.68 -16.52
C SER A 309 8.59 -11.67 -16.27
N ALA A 310 7.56 -12.03 -15.50
CA ALA A 310 6.52 -11.10 -15.08
C ALA A 310 7.09 -9.96 -14.21
N THR A 311 7.98 -10.29 -13.28
CA THR A 311 8.68 -9.30 -12.44
C THR A 311 9.59 -8.39 -13.29
N THR A 312 10.39 -8.95 -14.18
CA THR A 312 11.22 -8.25 -15.18
C THR A 312 10.37 -7.29 -16.03
N ASN A 313 9.18 -7.70 -16.46
CA ASN A 313 8.29 -6.82 -17.22
C ASN A 313 7.77 -5.64 -16.40
N ILE A 314 7.50 -5.82 -15.11
CA ILE A 314 7.13 -4.73 -14.19
C ILE A 314 8.33 -3.78 -13.98
N LEU A 315 9.52 -4.33 -13.78
CA LEU A 315 10.75 -3.56 -13.60
C LEU A 315 11.11 -2.77 -14.86
N LYS A 316 10.99 -3.37 -16.06
CA LYS A 316 11.14 -2.68 -17.35
C LYS A 316 10.14 -1.55 -17.53
N LYS A 317 8.90 -1.72 -17.05
CA LYS A 317 7.90 -0.66 -17.06
C LYS A 317 8.36 0.51 -16.18
N ILE A 318 8.79 0.25 -14.95
CA ILE A 318 9.27 1.28 -14.01
C ILE A 318 10.50 2.01 -14.56
N VAL A 319 11.48 1.27 -15.10
CA VAL A 319 12.71 1.82 -15.71
C VAL A 319 12.41 2.75 -16.87
N LYS A 320 11.41 2.41 -17.69
CA LYS A 320 11.05 3.16 -18.89
C LYS A 320 10.06 4.29 -18.61
N ASN A 321 9.80 4.63 -17.34
CA ASN A 321 8.71 5.53 -16.94
C ASN A 321 7.37 5.17 -17.62
N GLN A 322 7.13 3.87 -17.83
CA GLN A 322 5.85 3.41 -18.36
C GLN A 322 4.78 3.51 -17.27
N PRO A 323 3.51 3.71 -17.65
CA PRO A 323 2.45 4.08 -16.72
C PRO A 323 2.38 3.18 -15.49
N TYR A 324 2.37 3.80 -14.32
CA TYR A 324 2.12 3.11 -13.05
C TYR A 324 0.62 2.86 -12.93
N TYR A 325 0.25 1.63 -12.56
CA TYR A 325 -1.16 1.25 -12.42
C TYR A 325 -1.65 1.45 -10.99
N VAL A 326 -2.74 2.17 -10.82
CA VAL A 326 -3.43 2.28 -9.53
C VAL A 326 -4.82 1.64 -9.65
N ASN A 327 -5.13 0.72 -8.75
CA ASN A 327 -6.41 -0.01 -8.78
C ASN A 327 -7.58 0.78 -8.20
N HIS A 328 -7.30 1.79 -7.38
CA HIS A 328 -8.31 2.48 -6.57
C HIS A 328 -8.23 4.00 -6.70
N ARG A 329 -9.35 4.62 -7.06
CA ARG A 329 -9.45 6.09 -7.21
C ARG A 329 -9.10 6.85 -5.93
N LYS A 330 -9.44 6.32 -4.75
CA LYS A 330 -9.05 6.93 -3.46
C LYS A 330 -7.56 7.20 -3.35
N ARG A 331 -6.74 6.24 -3.80
CA ARG A 331 -5.28 6.37 -3.77
C ARG A 331 -4.81 7.40 -4.79
N VAL A 332 -5.47 7.49 -5.95
CA VAL A 332 -5.17 8.54 -6.94
C VAL A 332 -5.39 9.93 -6.34
N VAL A 333 -6.54 10.15 -5.68
CA VAL A 333 -6.84 11.45 -5.05
C VAL A 333 -5.89 11.75 -3.88
N ASP A 334 -5.62 10.77 -3.01
CA ASP A 334 -4.63 10.92 -1.91
C ASP A 334 -3.25 11.36 -2.43
N ILE A 335 -2.75 10.71 -3.49
CA ILE A 335 -1.46 11.06 -4.10
C ILE A 335 -1.50 12.44 -4.78
N LEU A 336 -2.60 12.79 -5.45
CA LEU A 336 -2.79 14.12 -6.03
C LEU A 336 -2.72 15.21 -4.96
N LEU A 337 -3.43 15.04 -3.84
CA LEU A 337 -3.43 15.99 -2.73
C LEU A 337 -2.01 16.15 -2.13
N LYS A 338 -1.31 15.03 -1.94
CA LYS A 338 0.07 15.00 -1.45
C LYS A 338 1.09 15.59 -2.42
N SER A 339 0.79 15.68 -3.71
CA SER A 339 1.71 16.27 -4.70
C SER A 339 1.65 17.80 -4.75
N TYR A 340 0.58 18.42 -4.22
CA TYR A 340 0.41 19.88 -4.27
C TYR A 340 1.61 20.70 -3.75
N PRO A 341 2.25 20.37 -2.59
CA PRO A 341 3.40 21.13 -2.09
C PRO A 341 4.58 21.22 -3.07
N TYR A 342 4.69 20.23 -3.96
CA TYR A 342 5.77 20.09 -4.93
C TYR A 342 5.38 20.67 -6.29
N GLU A 343 4.19 20.35 -6.78
CA GLU A 343 3.74 20.69 -8.13
C GLU A 343 3.09 22.08 -8.23
N LYS A 344 2.48 22.58 -7.14
CA LYS A 344 1.88 23.93 -7.05
C LYS A 344 0.92 24.32 -8.18
N TYR A 345 0.18 23.36 -8.72
CA TYR A 345 -0.86 23.60 -9.74
C TYR A 345 -1.95 24.56 -9.22
N GLN A 346 -2.56 25.34 -10.13
CA GLN A 346 -3.62 26.29 -9.77
C GLN A 346 -5.01 25.72 -10.05
N LYS A 347 -5.12 24.72 -10.93
CA LYS A 347 -6.39 24.07 -11.25
C LYS A 347 -6.29 22.55 -11.33
N ILE A 348 -7.33 21.89 -10.85
CA ILE A 348 -7.52 20.44 -10.98
C ILE A 348 -8.79 20.18 -11.79
N TYR A 349 -8.68 19.28 -12.76
CA TYR A 349 -9.80 18.79 -13.55
C TYR A 349 -10.02 17.31 -13.27
N ILE A 350 -11.23 16.94 -12.87
CA ILE A 350 -11.62 15.57 -12.56
C ILE A 350 -12.82 15.19 -13.42
N VAL A 351 -12.72 14.07 -14.13
CA VAL A 351 -13.89 13.40 -14.74
C VAL A 351 -14.04 12.04 -14.07
N MET A 352 -15.26 11.75 -13.61
CA MET A 352 -15.54 10.48 -12.95
C MET A 352 -16.97 10.01 -13.14
N PRO A 353 -17.20 8.70 -13.29
CA PRO A 353 -18.52 8.12 -13.29
C PRO A 353 -19.08 7.97 -11.88
N THR A 354 -20.40 8.12 -11.73
CA THR A 354 -21.08 8.02 -10.43
C THR A 354 -21.41 6.59 -10.01
N TYR A 355 -21.35 5.64 -10.94
CA TYR A 355 -21.88 4.27 -10.84
C TYR A 355 -20.80 3.19 -10.67
N TYR A 356 -19.59 3.58 -10.30
CA TYR A 356 -18.59 2.63 -9.81
C TYR A 356 -18.60 2.60 -8.28
N ASP A 357 -18.45 1.39 -7.71
CA ASP A 357 -18.46 1.15 -6.26
C ASP A 357 -17.40 1.95 -5.50
N ASP A 358 -16.39 2.49 -6.19
CA ASP A 358 -15.27 3.25 -5.63
C ASP A 358 -15.42 4.78 -5.69
N ASN A 359 -16.63 5.30 -5.98
CA ASN A 359 -16.89 6.74 -5.99
C ASN A 359 -16.58 7.37 -4.61
N LEU A 360 -15.48 8.13 -4.55
CA LEU A 360 -14.98 8.76 -3.32
C LEU A 360 -16.01 9.66 -2.65
N PHE A 361 -16.86 10.35 -3.42
CA PHE A 361 -17.79 11.36 -2.94
C PHE A 361 -19.15 10.79 -2.48
N ALA A 362 -19.40 9.52 -2.81
CA ALA A 362 -20.57 8.77 -2.33
C ALA A 362 -20.29 8.06 -0.99
N GLN A 363 -19.03 7.77 -0.69
CA GLN A 363 -18.66 6.89 0.42
C GLN A 363 -18.53 7.59 1.77
N GLN A 364 -18.96 6.89 2.83
CA GLN A 364 -18.97 7.37 4.22
C GLN A 364 -17.87 6.75 5.10
N SER A 365 -16.92 6.00 4.52
CA SER A 365 -15.80 5.44 5.30
C SER A 365 -14.93 6.57 5.89
N PRO A 366 -14.34 6.43 7.08
CA PRO A 366 -13.51 7.48 7.70
C PRO A 366 -12.42 8.03 6.76
N LYS A 367 -11.72 7.14 6.03
CA LYS A 367 -10.70 7.52 5.05
C LYS A 367 -11.25 8.29 3.85
N ALA A 368 -12.49 8.01 3.42
CA ALA A 368 -13.11 8.73 2.31
C ALA A 368 -13.53 10.13 2.75
N LEU A 369 -14.14 10.25 3.94
CA LEU A 369 -14.49 11.54 4.56
C LEU A 369 -13.25 12.41 4.80
N GLN A 370 -12.14 11.81 5.25
CA GLN A 370 -10.86 12.50 5.39
C GLN A 370 -10.40 13.08 4.04
N LEU A 371 -10.33 12.27 2.99
CA LEU A 371 -9.93 12.74 1.65
C LEU A 371 -10.87 13.80 1.08
N GLN A 372 -12.18 13.69 1.33
CA GLN A 372 -13.15 14.72 0.96
C GLN A 372 -12.86 16.05 1.67
N ASN A 373 -12.56 16.02 2.96
CA ASN A 373 -12.21 17.22 3.73
C ASN A 373 -10.86 17.81 3.30
N GLU A 374 -9.87 16.99 2.98
CA GLU A 374 -8.58 17.45 2.45
C GLU A 374 -8.73 18.08 1.07
N LEU A 375 -9.56 17.50 0.19
CA LEU A 375 -9.90 18.12 -1.10
C LEU A 375 -10.59 19.47 -0.94
N LEU A 376 -11.47 19.59 0.06
CA LEU A 376 -12.13 20.86 0.38
C LEU A 376 -11.14 21.90 0.88
N ALA A 377 -10.26 21.53 1.82
CA ALA A 377 -9.21 22.44 2.29
C ALA A 377 -8.28 22.88 1.16
N LEU A 378 -8.04 22.03 0.16
CA LEU A 378 -7.26 22.40 -1.02
C LEU A 378 -8.03 23.37 -1.94
N SER A 379 -9.36 23.24 -2.01
CA SER A 379 -10.19 24.11 -2.87
C SER A 379 -10.17 25.59 -2.48
N ASP A 380 -9.75 25.92 -1.25
CA ASP A 380 -9.50 27.30 -0.82
C ASP A 380 -8.31 27.96 -1.56
N ARG A 381 -7.45 27.16 -2.21
CA ARG A 381 -6.22 27.62 -2.87
C ARG A 381 -6.11 27.21 -4.33
N VAL A 382 -6.90 26.25 -4.75
CA VAL A 382 -6.83 25.61 -6.08
C VAL A 382 -8.24 25.53 -6.64
N GLU A 383 -8.43 25.96 -7.89
CA GLU A 383 -9.72 25.81 -8.55
C GLU A 383 -9.95 24.34 -8.90
N ILE A 384 -10.99 23.74 -8.32
CA ILE A 384 -11.33 22.33 -8.58
C ILE A 384 -12.60 22.29 -9.43
N GLU A 385 -12.51 21.62 -10.58
CA GLU A 385 -13.67 21.35 -11.43
C GLU A 385 -13.86 19.84 -11.60
N ILE A 386 -15.07 19.37 -11.29
CA ILE A 386 -15.44 17.96 -11.34
C ILE A 386 -16.63 17.76 -12.28
N ILE A 387 -16.46 16.91 -13.28
CA ILE A 387 -17.54 16.43 -14.14
C ILE A 387 -17.93 15.01 -13.72
N PHE A 388 -19.17 14.86 -13.27
CA PHE A 388 -19.76 13.57 -12.94
C PHE A 388 -20.45 12.97 -14.17
N VAL A 389 -20.05 11.76 -14.55
CA VAL A 389 -20.64 10.98 -15.64
C VAL A 389 -21.72 10.06 -15.07
N ILE A 390 -22.97 10.28 -15.46
CA ILE A 390 -24.12 9.52 -14.98
C ILE A 390 -24.52 8.45 -16.00
N LYS A 391 -24.74 7.23 -15.53
CA LYS A 391 -25.16 6.09 -16.38
C LYS A 391 -26.61 6.22 -16.81
N ASN A 392 -27.51 6.40 -15.85
CA ASN A 392 -28.93 6.55 -16.08
C ASN A 392 -29.43 7.79 -15.37
N CYS A 393 -30.06 8.69 -16.11
CA CYS A 393 -30.63 9.91 -15.56
C CYS A 393 -31.84 9.65 -14.64
N GLN A 394 -32.37 8.43 -14.65
CA GLN A 394 -33.45 7.98 -13.76
C GLN A 394 -32.92 7.44 -12.41
N GLU A 395 -31.62 7.16 -12.28
CA GLU A 395 -31.06 6.73 -11.00
C GLU A 395 -30.87 7.96 -10.11
N PRO A 396 -31.65 8.09 -9.02
CA PRO A 396 -31.47 9.21 -8.12
C PRO A 396 -30.06 9.16 -7.52
N LEU A 397 -29.38 10.30 -7.50
CA LEU A 397 -28.15 10.42 -6.72
C LEU A 397 -28.45 10.01 -5.27
N ILE A 398 -27.63 9.12 -4.71
CA ILE A 398 -27.78 8.66 -3.33
C ILE A 398 -27.70 9.85 -2.35
N TYR A 399 -28.35 9.72 -1.21
CA TYR A 399 -28.52 10.80 -0.24
C TYR A 399 -27.18 11.41 0.21
N GLU A 400 -26.20 10.54 0.50
CA GLU A 400 -24.85 10.88 0.91
C GLU A 400 -24.14 11.77 -0.12
N PHE A 401 -24.29 11.42 -1.40
CA PHE A 401 -23.67 12.15 -2.49
C PHE A 401 -24.34 13.51 -2.70
N LYS A 402 -25.68 13.58 -2.60
CA LYS A 402 -26.40 14.87 -2.60
C LYS A 402 -25.96 15.78 -1.46
N LYS A 403 -25.78 15.22 -0.26
CA LYS A 403 -25.31 15.94 0.93
C LYS A 403 -23.88 16.45 0.76
N PHE A 404 -23.01 15.65 0.13
CA PHE A 404 -21.68 16.12 -0.26
C PHE A 404 -21.81 17.32 -1.20
N LEU A 405 -22.47 17.16 -2.35
CA LEU A 405 -22.61 18.20 -3.37
C LEU A 405 -23.15 19.53 -2.79
N SER A 406 -24.20 19.47 -1.96
CA SER A 406 -24.76 20.68 -1.35
C SER A 406 -23.81 21.37 -0.38
N LYS A 407 -22.94 20.63 0.32
CA LYS A 407 -21.91 21.16 1.22
C LYS A 407 -20.81 21.90 0.44
N VAL A 408 -20.52 21.49 -0.79
CA VAL A 408 -19.28 21.87 -1.48
C VAL A 408 -19.48 22.72 -2.74
N LYS A 409 -20.73 22.91 -3.18
CA LYS A 409 -21.11 23.63 -4.42
C LYS A 409 -20.58 25.06 -4.55
N GLU A 410 -20.29 25.74 -3.44
CA GLU A 410 -19.78 27.11 -3.45
C GLU A 410 -18.27 27.18 -3.64
N GLN A 411 -17.55 26.09 -3.32
CA GLN A 411 -16.09 26.02 -3.36
C GLN A 411 -15.56 25.26 -4.58
N ILE A 412 -16.32 24.25 -5.03
CA ILE A 412 -15.93 23.35 -6.13
C ILE A 412 -16.96 23.46 -7.25
N LYS A 413 -16.48 23.56 -8.49
CA LYS A 413 -17.34 23.60 -9.68
C LYS A 413 -17.75 22.20 -10.08
N PHE A 414 -19.07 21.99 -10.19
CA PHE A 414 -19.64 20.70 -10.59
C PHE A 414 -20.37 20.78 -11.92
N ARG A 415 -20.16 19.77 -12.74
CA ARG A 415 -20.94 19.54 -13.95
C ARG A 415 -21.34 18.08 -14.06
N PHE A 416 -22.35 17.81 -14.88
CA PHE A 416 -22.90 16.48 -15.06
C PHE A 416 -23.06 16.17 -16.54
N ALA A 417 -22.54 15.03 -16.98
CA ALA A 417 -22.67 14.53 -18.34
C ALA A 417 -23.32 13.14 -18.31
N PHE A 418 -24.11 12.80 -19.33
CA PHE A 418 -24.68 11.47 -19.45
C PHE A 418 -23.83 10.56 -20.32
N ILE A 419 -23.64 9.32 -19.87
CA ILE A 419 -22.79 8.35 -20.57
C ILE A 419 -23.25 8.14 -22.02
N ASN A 420 -24.56 8.05 -22.25
CA ASN A 420 -25.15 7.81 -23.57
C ASN A 420 -24.88 8.96 -24.58
N GLN A 421 -24.59 10.17 -24.10
CA GLN A 421 -24.28 11.32 -24.93
C GLN A 421 -22.80 11.41 -25.31
N ILE A 422 -21.92 10.71 -24.59
CA ILE A 422 -20.47 10.85 -24.73
C ILE A 422 -19.75 9.54 -25.10
N GLU A 423 -20.30 8.37 -24.77
CA GLU A 423 -19.61 7.06 -24.87
C GLU A 423 -19.14 6.70 -26.28
N LYS A 424 -19.79 7.23 -27.32
CA LYS A 424 -19.42 7.01 -28.72
C LYS A 424 -18.26 7.90 -29.19
N GLU A 425 -18.00 8.99 -28.47
CA GLU A 425 -17.07 10.05 -28.87
C GLU A 425 -15.77 10.07 -28.05
N VAL A 426 -15.73 9.34 -26.93
CA VAL A 426 -14.63 9.33 -25.97
C VAL A 426 -14.17 7.90 -25.66
N ASN A 427 -12.87 7.72 -25.39
CA ASN A 427 -12.28 6.44 -25.01
C ASN A 427 -11.98 6.33 -23.50
N SER A 428 -12.24 7.39 -22.73
CA SER A 428 -12.13 7.44 -21.28
C SER A 428 -13.19 8.39 -20.70
N ILE A 429 -13.69 8.06 -19.51
CA ILE A 429 -14.65 8.84 -18.71
C ILE A 429 -14.22 8.93 -17.25
N ASP A 430 -12.97 8.57 -16.97
CA ASP A 430 -12.49 8.34 -15.60
C ASP A 430 -11.02 8.76 -15.52
N PHE A 431 -10.77 10.06 -15.34
CA PHE A 431 -9.43 10.65 -15.41
C PHE A 431 -9.28 11.95 -14.61
N ILE A 432 -8.02 12.34 -14.36
CA ILE A 432 -7.62 13.53 -13.61
C ILE A 432 -6.39 14.17 -14.26
N PHE A 433 -6.37 15.49 -14.39
CA PHE A 433 -5.18 16.24 -14.81
C PHE A 433 -5.17 17.64 -14.17
N THR A 434 -4.05 18.35 -14.29
CA THR A 434 -3.85 19.71 -13.76
C THR A 434 -3.54 20.70 -14.87
N ASP A 435 -3.62 21.99 -14.55
CA ASP A 435 -3.28 23.09 -15.47
C ASP A 435 -1.78 23.20 -15.80
N ASN A 436 -0.91 22.54 -15.05
CA ASN A 436 0.53 22.56 -15.31
C ASN A 436 0.96 21.72 -16.53
N TYR A 437 0.05 20.90 -17.11
CA TYR A 437 0.39 19.98 -18.21
C TYR A 437 1.52 18.99 -17.87
N ASN A 438 1.71 18.67 -16.58
CA ASN A 438 2.79 17.79 -16.13
C ASN A 438 2.43 16.31 -16.24
N PHE A 439 1.17 15.97 -15.95
CA PHE A 439 0.72 14.59 -15.95
C PHE A 439 -0.79 14.47 -16.16
N VAL A 440 -1.21 13.27 -16.57
CA VAL A 440 -2.61 12.84 -16.56
C VAL A 440 -2.72 11.43 -15.97
N ILE A 441 -3.74 11.22 -15.15
CA ILE A 441 -4.07 9.90 -14.61
C ILE A 441 -5.41 9.48 -15.21
N THR A 442 -5.43 8.44 -16.04
CA THR A 442 -6.61 8.06 -16.81
C THR A 442 -6.85 6.55 -16.83
N LYS A 443 -8.13 6.17 -16.91
CA LYS A 443 -8.59 4.80 -17.05
C LYS A 443 -9.37 4.68 -18.36
N PHE A 444 -8.86 3.86 -19.29
CA PHE A 444 -9.45 3.69 -20.62
C PHE A 444 -10.57 2.65 -20.63
N LEU A 445 -11.64 2.95 -21.36
CA LEU A 445 -12.86 2.12 -21.43
C LEU A 445 -12.65 0.75 -22.12
N ARG A 446 -11.67 0.64 -23.03
CA ARG A 446 -11.47 -0.54 -23.89
C ARG A 446 -10.51 -1.59 -23.30
N VAL A 447 -10.12 -1.48 -22.03
CA VAL A 447 -9.14 -2.36 -21.40
C VAL A 447 -9.83 -3.37 -20.48
N ASN A 448 -9.49 -4.66 -20.60
CA ASN A 448 -9.93 -5.70 -19.65
C ASN A 448 -9.35 -5.41 -18.26
N ASN A 449 -10.19 -5.27 -17.24
CA ASN A 449 -9.85 -4.75 -15.90
C ASN A 449 -9.26 -3.32 -15.95
N PRO A 450 -10.11 -2.31 -16.18
CA PRO A 450 -9.64 -0.95 -16.36
C PRO A 450 -9.03 -0.44 -15.03
N VAL A 451 -7.76 -0.03 -15.12
CA VAL A 451 -6.93 0.49 -14.02
C VAL A 451 -6.46 1.91 -14.37
N PHE A 452 -6.16 2.73 -13.37
CA PHE A 452 -5.59 4.06 -13.60
C PHE A 452 -4.17 3.96 -14.09
N ASN A 453 -3.84 4.71 -15.13
CA ASN A 453 -2.51 4.84 -15.70
C ASN A 453 -2.04 6.28 -15.56
N LEU A 454 -0.83 6.50 -15.04
CA LEU A 454 -0.15 7.79 -15.05
C LEU A 454 0.59 7.99 -16.38
N TYR A 455 0.34 9.09 -17.08
CA TYR A 455 1.06 9.50 -18.29
C TYR A 455 1.67 10.88 -18.09
N GLU A 456 2.91 11.04 -18.55
CA GLU A 456 3.64 12.32 -18.57
C GLU A 456 3.89 12.80 -20.02
N ASP A 457 3.56 11.96 -21.02
CA ASP A 457 3.77 12.33 -22.41
C ASP A 457 2.72 13.35 -22.88
N LYS A 458 3.19 14.39 -23.58
CA LYS A 458 2.35 15.49 -24.04
C LYS A 458 1.22 15.03 -24.96
N SER A 459 1.46 14.04 -25.82
CA SER A 459 0.46 13.53 -26.76
C SER A 459 -0.78 12.99 -26.04
N THR A 460 -0.58 12.20 -24.99
CA THR A 460 -1.67 11.62 -24.20
C THR A 460 -2.36 12.70 -23.36
N ILE A 461 -1.61 13.66 -22.82
CA ILE A 461 -2.19 14.80 -22.09
C ILE A 461 -3.11 15.60 -23.02
N ASP A 462 -2.65 15.92 -24.23
CA ASP A 462 -3.44 16.65 -25.23
C ASP A 462 -4.70 15.86 -25.65
N GLU A 463 -4.59 14.55 -25.84
CA GLU A 463 -5.73 13.68 -26.14
C GLU A 463 -6.78 13.71 -25.02
N ILE A 464 -6.36 13.56 -23.76
CA ILE A 464 -7.27 13.59 -22.61
C ILE A 464 -7.90 14.97 -22.43
N GLN A 465 -7.17 16.06 -22.69
CA GLN A 465 -7.76 17.40 -22.65
C GLN A 465 -8.80 17.60 -23.77
N ALA A 466 -8.57 17.08 -24.96
CA ALA A 466 -9.56 17.10 -26.03
C ALA A 466 -10.81 16.31 -25.63
N ILE A 467 -10.64 15.15 -24.98
CA ILE A 467 -11.74 14.35 -24.42
C ILE A 467 -12.49 15.14 -23.33
N TYR A 468 -11.79 15.75 -22.39
CA TYR A 468 -12.37 16.60 -21.36
C TYR A 468 -13.24 17.71 -21.95
N ARG A 469 -12.75 18.44 -22.97
CA ARG A 469 -13.52 19.49 -23.65
C ARG A 469 -14.80 18.95 -24.29
N LYS A 470 -14.76 17.77 -24.92
CA LYS A 470 -15.97 17.12 -25.48
C LYS A 470 -16.99 16.82 -24.38
N ILE A 471 -16.55 16.25 -23.26
CA ILE A 471 -17.42 15.92 -22.13
C ILE A 471 -17.97 17.20 -21.50
N PHE A 472 -17.12 18.21 -21.29
CA PHE A 472 -17.50 19.52 -20.76
C PHE A 472 -18.61 20.16 -21.61
N ASN A 473 -18.46 20.19 -22.93
CA ASN A 473 -19.45 20.78 -23.84
C ASN A 473 -20.80 20.04 -23.84
N ARG A 474 -20.84 18.77 -23.44
CA ARG A 474 -22.08 17.98 -23.28
C ARG A 474 -22.58 17.93 -21.84
N SER A 475 -21.90 18.60 -20.92
CA SER A 475 -22.26 18.62 -19.50
C SER A 475 -23.07 19.85 -19.13
N VAL A 476 -23.94 19.71 -18.15
CA VAL A 476 -24.73 20.81 -17.54
C VAL A 476 -24.18 21.14 -16.16
N ASP A 477 -24.36 22.36 -15.68
CA ASP A 477 -23.97 22.74 -14.31
C ASP A 477 -24.90 22.13 -13.24
N TYR A 478 -24.50 22.28 -11.98
CA TYR A 478 -25.23 21.73 -10.83
C TYR A 478 -26.65 22.29 -10.67
N ASP A 479 -26.85 23.60 -10.85
CA ASP A 479 -28.17 24.20 -10.65
C ASP A 479 -29.13 23.77 -11.77
N THR A 480 -28.66 23.71 -13.01
CA THR A 480 -29.41 23.15 -14.14
C THR A 480 -29.74 21.68 -13.89
N PHE A 481 -28.77 20.89 -13.41
CA PHE A 481 -28.97 19.47 -13.06
C PHE A 481 -30.09 19.26 -12.02
N VAL A 482 -30.12 20.10 -10.98
CA VAL A 482 -31.06 19.96 -9.85
C VAL A 482 -32.45 20.53 -10.18
N ASN A 483 -32.51 21.68 -10.86
CA ASN A 483 -33.75 22.42 -11.09
C ASN A 483 -34.50 21.95 -12.34
N GLU A 484 -33.78 21.57 -13.40
CA GLU A 484 -34.39 20.95 -14.58
C GLU A 484 -34.43 19.43 -14.36
N GLN A 485 -35.45 18.92 -13.66
CA GLN A 485 -35.72 17.47 -13.65
C GLN A 485 -35.73 16.96 -15.10
N TYR A 486 -34.64 16.29 -15.47
CA TYR A 486 -34.14 16.11 -16.83
C TYR A 486 -35.19 15.76 -17.90
N LYS A 487 -35.47 16.72 -18.78
CA LYS A 487 -36.16 16.51 -20.08
C LYS A 487 -35.57 15.41 -20.99
N PRO A 488 -34.26 15.06 -20.94
CA PRO A 488 -33.72 13.90 -21.67
C PRO A 488 -34.15 12.52 -21.12
N CYS A 489 -34.67 12.41 -19.88
CA CYS A 489 -35.04 11.12 -19.26
C CYS A 489 -36.31 10.50 -19.79
N ILE A 490 -37.05 11.27 -20.56
CA ILE A 490 -38.38 10.96 -21.01
C ILE A 490 -38.34 9.94 -22.17
N HIS A 491 -37.24 9.84 -22.89
CA HIS A 491 -37.19 9.07 -24.14
C HIS A 491 -36.78 7.59 -24.01
N ASN A 492 -36.40 7.09 -22.82
CA ASN A 492 -35.93 5.71 -22.66
C ASN A 492 -36.48 5.02 -21.39
N ASN A 493 -37.77 5.15 -21.05
CA ASN A 493 -38.39 4.28 -20.05
C ASN A 493 -39.03 3.06 -20.74
N PRO A 494 -38.39 1.86 -20.69
CA PRO A 494 -38.91 0.66 -21.34
C PRO A 494 -40.28 0.19 -20.83
N ILE A 495 -40.71 0.56 -19.61
CA ILE A 495 -42.10 0.34 -19.17
C ILE A 495 -43.03 1.29 -19.91
N VAL A 496 -42.68 2.58 -20.00
CA VAL A 496 -43.49 3.58 -20.72
C VAL A 496 -43.63 3.21 -22.18
N GLU A 497 -42.57 2.72 -22.83
CA GLU A 497 -42.64 2.25 -24.21
C GLU A 497 -43.67 1.11 -24.40
N LYS A 498 -43.71 0.14 -23.47
CA LYS A 498 -44.71 -0.95 -23.53
C LYS A 498 -46.11 -0.51 -23.12
N LEU A 499 -46.22 0.50 -22.26
CA LEU A 499 -47.48 0.99 -21.74
C LEU A 499 -48.04 2.18 -22.53
N MET A 500 -47.31 2.77 -23.47
CA MET A 500 -47.75 3.95 -24.21
C MET A 500 -49.07 3.69 -24.95
N GLY A 501 -49.99 4.65 -24.94
CA GLY A 501 -51.30 4.59 -25.58
C GLY A 501 -52.46 4.38 -24.61
N GLU A 502 -53.59 3.96 -25.16
CA GLU A 502 -54.84 3.77 -24.41
C GLU A 502 -54.91 2.43 -23.69
N TRP A 503 -55.59 2.47 -22.54
CA TRP A 503 -55.89 1.35 -21.67
C TRP A 503 -57.29 1.50 -21.05
N TYR A 504 -57.93 0.38 -20.80
CA TYR A 504 -59.19 0.26 -20.08
C TYR A 504 -58.91 -0.26 -18.67
N VAL A 505 -59.42 0.44 -17.66
CA VAL A 505 -59.24 0.15 -16.24
C VAL A 505 -60.56 -0.36 -15.69
N TYR A 506 -60.49 -1.52 -15.02
CA TYR A 506 -61.65 -2.19 -14.43
C TYR A 506 -61.42 -2.44 -12.96
N ALA A 507 -62.29 -1.89 -12.11
CA ALA A 507 -62.18 -2.05 -10.67
C ALA A 507 -63.51 -1.81 -9.94
N TYR A 508 -63.63 -2.35 -8.74
CA TYR A 508 -64.71 -2.00 -7.82
C TYR A 508 -64.41 -0.70 -7.09
N GLY A 509 -65.18 0.35 -7.38
CA GLY A 509 -65.06 1.61 -6.67
C GLY A 509 -65.80 1.65 -5.34
N SER A 510 -65.98 2.88 -4.85
CA SER A 510 -66.63 3.13 -3.56
C SER A 510 -68.12 2.75 -3.54
N GLN A 511 -68.80 2.85 -4.68
CA GLN A 511 -70.25 2.61 -4.79
C GLN A 511 -70.61 1.60 -5.89
N ASN A 512 -69.89 1.60 -7.01
CA ASN A 512 -70.20 0.75 -8.16
C ASN A 512 -68.91 0.18 -8.78
N PHE A 513 -69.07 -0.81 -9.65
CA PHE A 513 -68.04 -1.20 -10.60
C PHE A 513 -67.76 -0.04 -11.56
N HIS A 514 -66.48 0.18 -11.89
CA HIS A 514 -66.03 1.25 -12.77
C HIS A 514 -65.29 0.66 -13.97
N GLU A 515 -65.63 1.21 -15.14
CA GLU A 515 -64.95 1.00 -16.41
C GLU A 515 -64.44 2.37 -16.87
N ASP A 516 -63.16 2.58 -16.67
CA ASP A 516 -62.51 3.87 -16.89
C ASP A 516 -61.42 3.75 -17.93
N ARG A 517 -60.96 4.88 -18.43
CA ARG A 517 -59.96 4.93 -19.49
C ARG A 517 -58.71 5.66 -19.02
N LEU A 518 -57.57 5.11 -19.36
CA LEU A 518 -56.26 5.61 -18.98
C LEU A 518 -55.39 5.76 -20.23
N VAL A 519 -54.77 6.93 -20.40
CA VAL A 519 -53.87 7.23 -21.52
C VAL A 519 -52.47 7.49 -20.99
N ILE A 520 -51.49 6.76 -21.49
CA ILE A 520 -50.08 6.93 -21.14
C ILE A 520 -49.37 7.55 -22.33
N PHE A 521 -48.81 8.73 -22.12
CA PHE A 521 -48.06 9.44 -23.14
C PHE A 521 -46.61 8.95 -23.18
N GLN A 522 -45.96 9.20 -24.32
CA GLN A 522 -44.54 8.88 -24.51
C GLN A 522 -43.68 9.51 -23.40
N ASP A 523 -44.14 10.61 -22.82
CA ASP A 523 -43.40 11.31 -21.79
C ASP A 523 -43.53 10.76 -20.36
N GLY A 524 -44.30 9.68 -20.20
CA GLY A 524 -44.62 9.09 -18.91
C GLY A 524 -45.72 9.83 -18.15
N THR A 525 -46.29 10.90 -18.72
CA THR A 525 -47.52 11.53 -18.23
C THR A 525 -48.68 10.56 -18.41
N VAL A 526 -49.58 10.54 -17.44
CA VAL A 526 -50.77 9.70 -17.46
C VAL A 526 -52.00 10.57 -17.26
N GLU A 527 -53.02 10.33 -18.08
CA GLU A 527 -54.34 10.93 -17.95
C GLU A 527 -55.39 9.85 -17.69
N TYR A 528 -56.28 10.12 -16.74
CA TYR A 528 -57.36 9.23 -16.38
C TYR A 528 -58.70 9.88 -16.70
N TYR A 529 -59.61 9.06 -17.24
CA TYR A 529 -60.88 9.49 -17.78
C TYR A 529 -62.01 8.63 -17.19
N TYR A 530 -62.92 9.30 -16.49
CA TYR A 530 -64.18 8.74 -16.04
C TYR A 530 -65.31 9.24 -16.95
N LYS A 531 -66.05 8.33 -17.60
CA LYS A 531 -67.11 8.68 -18.58
C LYS A 531 -66.65 9.71 -19.62
N ASP A 532 -65.50 9.47 -20.21
CA ASP A 532 -64.83 10.32 -21.22
C ASP A 532 -64.44 11.73 -20.76
N LYS A 533 -64.64 12.08 -19.49
CA LYS A 533 -64.14 13.31 -18.92
C LYS A 533 -62.81 13.05 -18.21
N LYS A 534 -61.78 13.82 -18.56
CA LYS A 534 -60.52 13.80 -17.82
C LYS A 534 -60.77 14.21 -16.37
N THR A 535 -60.43 13.34 -15.43
CA THR A 535 -60.66 13.54 -13.99
C THR A 535 -59.35 13.65 -13.22
N GLU A 536 -58.32 12.92 -13.64
CA GLU A 536 -57.01 12.92 -12.99
C GLU A 536 -55.86 13.06 -14.00
N SER A 537 -54.74 13.56 -13.50
CA SER A 537 -53.47 13.59 -14.23
C SER A 537 -52.32 13.19 -13.33
N GLY A 538 -51.28 12.59 -13.89
CA GLY A 538 -50.16 12.14 -13.09
C GLY A 538 -49.01 11.57 -13.90
N LYS A 539 -48.24 10.69 -13.27
CA LYS A 539 -47.01 10.14 -13.86
C LYS A 539 -46.74 8.71 -13.40
N ILE A 540 -45.97 7.99 -14.21
CA ILE A 540 -45.45 6.67 -13.87
C ILE A 540 -44.15 6.82 -13.06
N ILE A 541 -44.10 6.18 -11.90
CA ILE A 541 -42.90 6.01 -11.08
C ILE A 541 -42.43 4.57 -11.24
N ASN A 542 -41.25 4.40 -11.82
CA ASN A 542 -40.68 3.11 -12.15
C ASN A 542 -39.79 2.58 -11.01
N TYR A 543 -40.04 1.35 -10.53
CA TYR A 543 -39.12 0.60 -9.69
C TYR A 543 -38.77 -0.74 -10.33
N LYS A 544 -37.76 -1.44 -9.81
CA LYS A 544 -37.16 -2.63 -10.43
C LYS A 544 -38.15 -3.77 -10.76
N TYR A 545 -39.16 -3.99 -9.91
CA TYR A 545 -40.12 -5.12 -10.05
C TYR A 545 -41.58 -4.68 -10.09
N GLN A 546 -41.86 -3.49 -9.57
CA GLN A 546 -43.19 -2.91 -9.46
C GLN A 546 -43.14 -1.47 -9.94
N SER A 547 -44.25 -0.96 -10.44
CA SER A 547 -44.38 0.44 -10.83
C SER A 547 -45.64 1.01 -10.23
N ILE A 548 -45.63 2.32 -10.04
CA ILE A 548 -46.76 3.07 -9.48
C ILE A 548 -47.17 4.12 -10.48
N ILE A 549 -48.44 4.14 -10.86
CA ILE A 549 -49.05 5.31 -11.48
C ILE A 549 -49.60 6.17 -10.34
N LEU A 550 -48.99 7.34 -10.14
CA LEU A 550 -49.47 8.32 -9.17
C LEU A 550 -50.33 9.33 -9.93
N LEU A 551 -51.60 9.43 -9.58
CA LEU A 551 -52.58 10.34 -10.18
C LEU A 551 -53.06 11.34 -9.13
N GLU A 552 -53.28 12.57 -9.56
CA GLU A 552 -53.88 13.64 -8.78
C GLU A 552 -55.22 14.04 -9.42
N ASP A 553 -56.29 14.03 -8.63
CA ASP A 553 -57.60 14.56 -9.02
C ASP A 553 -57.47 16.06 -9.30
N MET A 554 -57.89 16.47 -10.50
CA MET A 554 -57.71 17.83 -10.96
C MET A 554 -58.50 18.86 -10.13
N VAL A 555 -59.61 18.44 -9.52
CA VAL A 555 -60.51 19.30 -8.72
C VAL A 555 -60.20 19.20 -7.23
N THR A 556 -60.11 17.99 -6.69
CA THR A 556 -59.99 17.77 -5.24
C THR A 556 -58.55 17.76 -4.75
N LYS A 557 -57.57 17.69 -5.66
CA LYS A 557 -56.13 17.55 -5.34
C LYS A 557 -55.82 16.33 -4.48
N ARG A 558 -56.70 15.33 -4.51
CA ARG A 558 -56.49 14.05 -3.82
C ARG A 558 -55.61 13.15 -4.68
N LEU A 559 -54.71 12.45 -3.99
CA LEU A 559 -53.84 11.46 -4.62
C LEU A 559 -54.54 10.10 -4.70
N PHE A 560 -54.27 9.44 -5.81
CA PHE A 560 -54.72 8.10 -6.14
C PHE A 560 -53.54 7.34 -6.73
N THR A 561 -53.37 6.08 -6.34
CA THR A 561 -52.24 5.27 -6.82
C THR A 561 -52.69 3.96 -7.42
N ILE A 562 -52.13 3.62 -8.58
CA ILE A 562 -52.22 2.30 -9.20
C ILE A 562 -50.86 1.62 -9.13
N THR A 563 -50.74 0.54 -8.39
CA THR A 563 -49.51 -0.27 -8.31
C THR A 563 -49.67 -1.53 -9.15
N PHE A 564 -48.63 -1.89 -9.91
CA PHE A 564 -48.63 -3.08 -10.76
C PHE A 564 -47.25 -3.73 -10.82
N ASP A 565 -47.26 -5.06 -10.93
CA ASP A 565 -46.06 -5.87 -11.11
C ASP A 565 -45.69 -5.90 -12.60
N HIS A 566 -44.39 -5.82 -12.90
CA HIS A 566 -43.95 -5.74 -14.29
C HIS A 566 -42.68 -6.53 -14.61
N GLU A 567 -42.34 -7.54 -13.79
CA GLU A 567 -41.12 -8.38 -13.89
C GLU A 567 -40.52 -8.42 -15.31
N GLU A 568 -39.48 -7.58 -15.52
CA GLU A 568 -38.75 -7.37 -16.78
C GLU A 568 -39.61 -7.44 -18.05
N TYR A 569 -40.74 -6.72 -18.02
CA TYR A 569 -41.52 -6.23 -19.14
C TYR A 569 -42.41 -7.26 -19.89
N LYS A 570 -43.06 -8.21 -19.22
CA LYS A 570 -44.02 -9.15 -19.85
C LYS A 570 -45.43 -8.57 -20.15
N ILE A 571 -45.64 -7.27 -19.96
CA ILE A 571 -46.96 -6.64 -20.13
C ILE A 571 -47.23 -6.42 -21.61
N THR A 572 -48.22 -7.13 -22.18
CA THR A 572 -48.58 -6.98 -23.61
C THR A 572 -50.07 -6.79 -23.88
N LYS A 573 -50.98 -7.33 -23.06
CA LYS A 573 -52.43 -7.27 -23.33
C LYS A 573 -53.28 -6.83 -22.15
N ALA A 574 -53.08 -7.44 -20.98
CA ALA A 574 -53.75 -7.07 -19.75
C ALA A 574 -52.89 -7.46 -18.55
N PHE A 575 -53.10 -6.80 -17.41
CA PHE A 575 -52.38 -7.09 -16.16
C PHE A 575 -53.22 -6.68 -14.95
N THR A 576 -52.93 -7.28 -13.81
CA THR A 576 -53.60 -6.97 -12.54
C THR A 576 -52.99 -5.74 -11.90
N ILE A 577 -53.84 -4.98 -11.20
CA ILE A 577 -53.45 -3.75 -10.53
C ILE A 577 -53.97 -3.71 -9.11
N LYS A 578 -53.30 -2.92 -8.27
CA LYS A 578 -53.73 -2.58 -6.91
C LYS A 578 -53.99 -1.09 -6.87
N ILE A 579 -55.20 -0.71 -6.52
CA ILE A 579 -55.65 0.66 -6.44
C ILE A 579 -55.73 1.04 -4.97
N VAL A 580 -55.16 2.20 -4.63
CA VAL A 580 -55.37 2.84 -3.33
C VAL A 580 -55.93 4.24 -3.56
N ALA A 581 -57.08 4.51 -2.96
CA ALA A 581 -57.77 5.78 -3.07
C ALA A 581 -58.43 6.17 -1.74
N LYS A 582 -58.71 7.45 -1.55
CA LYS A 582 -59.55 7.89 -0.43
C LYS A 582 -61.03 7.81 -0.82
N LYS A 583 -61.86 7.19 0.03
CA LYS A 583 -63.30 7.07 -0.22
C LYS A 583 -63.98 8.44 -0.24
N TYR A 584 -64.93 8.62 -1.15
CA TYR A 584 -65.65 9.88 -1.29
C TYR A 584 -66.47 10.17 -0.03
N LYS A 585 -66.34 11.39 0.53
CA LYS A 585 -67.03 11.87 1.74
C LYS A 585 -66.72 11.13 3.07
N SER A 586 -65.66 10.33 3.15
CA SER A 586 -65.20 9.72 4.42
C SER A 586 -63.68 9.77 4.57
N ASP A 587 -63.18 9.71 5.79
CA ASP A 587 -61.75 9.54 6.10
C ASP A 587 -61.28 8.07 6.05
N ALA A 588 -61.95 7.26 5.23
CA ALA A 588 -61.60 5.87 4.99
C ALA A 588 -60.85 5.74 3.67
N ASP A 589 -59.82 4.89 3.66
CA ASP A 589 -59.11 4.50 2.44
C ASP A 589 -59.74 3.23 1.86
N ILE A 590 -59.76 3.15 0.53
CA ILE A 590 -60.20 1.98 -0.22
C ILE A 590 -58.99 1.37 -0.92
N PHE A 591 -58.78 0.08 -0.66
CA PHE A 591 -57.83 -0.75 -1.37
C PHE A 591 -58.62 -1.71 -2.27
N THR A 592 -58.37 -1.66 -3.58
CA THR A 592 -59.08 -2.49 -4.56
C THR A 592 -58.09 -3.23 -5.47
N LEU A 593 -58.33 -4.53 -5.71
CA LEU A 593 -57.70 -5.25 -6.81
C LEU A 593 -58.50 -5.02 -8.10
N GLY A 594 -57.81 -4.67 -9.18
CA GLY A 594 -58.40 -4.39 -10.48
C GLY A 594 -57.62 -5.02 -11.63
N LEU A 595 -58.09 -4.73 -12.84
CA LEU A 595 -57.49 -5.18 -14.09
C LEU A 595 -57.30 -3.97 -15.03
N ILE A 596 -56.18 -3.93 -15.74
CA ILE A 596 -55.96 -3.03 -16.86
C ILE A 596 -55.80 -3.84 -18.14
N SER A 597 -56.44 -3.41 -19.25
CA SER A 597 -56.42 -4.11 -20.55
C SER A 597 -56.27 -3.14 -21.73
N ARG A 598 -55.58 -3.56 -22.79
CA ARG A 598 -55.47 -2.80 -24.06
C ARG A 598 -56.77 -2.79 -24.84
N GLU A 599 -57.54 -3.86 -24.73
CA GLU A 599 -58.82 -4.03 -25.41
C GLU A 599 -59.96 -4.02 -24.39
N ALA A 600 -61.10 -3.46 -24.79
CA ALA A 600 -62.28 -3.45 -23.95
C ALA A 600 -62.79 -4.89 -23.71
N ILE A 601 -62.93 -5.25 -22.43
CA ILE A 601 -63.48 -6.54 -21.98
C ILE A 601 -64.91 -6.29 -21.50
N LYS A 602 -65.82 -7.21 -21.82
CA LYS A 602 -67.21 -7.15 -21.34
C LYS A 602 -67.26 -7.25 -19.82
N THR A 603 -68.09 -6.40 -19.19
CA THR A 603 -68.25 -6.29 -17.74
C THR A 603 -68.46 -7.64 -17.06
N GLU A 604 -69.30 -8.52 -17.62
CA GLU A 604 -69.59 -9.83 -17.01
C GLU A 604 -68.33 -10.70 -16.91
N LYS A 605 -67.48 -10.66 -17.93
CA LYS A 605 -66.23 -11.42 -17.95
C LYS A 605 -65.20 -10.85 -16.98
N VAL A 606 -65.18 -9.53 -16.80
CA VAL A 606 -64.28 -8.91 -15.84
C VAL A 606 -64.70 -9.21 -14.40
N CYS A 607 -66.00 -9.15 -14.10
CA CYS A 607 -66.54 -9.57 -12.81
C CYS A 607 -66.24 -11.05 -12.52
N GLU A 608 -66.30 -11.92 -13.54
CA GLU A 608 -65.88 -13.33 -13.40
C GLU A 608 -64.38 -13.46 -13.04
N ILE A 609 -63.52 -12.64 -13.65
CA ILE A 609 -62.06 -12.66 -13.41
C ILE A 609 -61.70 -12.10 -12.03
N LEU A 610 -62.30 -10.97 -11.64
CA LEU A 610 -62.03 -10.33 -10.35
C LEU A 610 -62.70 -11.07 -9.18
N GLY A 611 -63.82 -11.74 -9.42
CA GLY A 611 -64.58 -12.44 -8.39
C GLY A 611 -65.42 -11.48 -7.53
N ASP A 612 -65.86 -11.97 -6.38
CA ASP A 612 -66.76 -11.23 -5.49
C ASP A 612 -66.10 -9.97 -4.92
N ILE A 613 -66.86 -8.88 -4.85
CA ILE A 613 -66.42 -7.56 -4.37
C ILE A 613 -65.80 -7.62 -2.98
N ASP A 614 -66.32 -8.49 -2.10
CA ASP A 614 -65.84 -8.63 -0.73
C ASP A 614 -64.45 -9.31 -0.65
N ASN A 615 -64.04 -10.01 -1.71
CA ASN A 615 -62.71 -10.64 -1.80
C ASN A 615 -61.65 -9.71 -2.41
N VAL A 616 -62.05 -8.65 -3.10
CA VAL A 616 -61.15 -7.79 -3.87
C VAL A 616 -61.15 -6.32 -3.45
N ARG A 617 -62.06 -5.92 -2.56
CA ARG A 617 -62.14 -4.56 -2.01
C ARG A 617 -62.06 -4.58 -0.48
N ILE A 618 -61.06 -3.91 0.05
CA ILE A 618 -60.86 -3.73 1.49
C ILE A 618 -61.08 -2.25 1.82
N LEU A 619 -61.88 -1.98 2.86
CA LEU A 619 -62.11 -0.64 3.39
C LEU A 619 -61.32 -0.47 4.69
N GLY A 620 -60.36 0.45 4.70
CA GLY A 620 -59.59 0.81 5.88
C GLY A 620 -60.35 1.83 6.73
N ASP A 621 -60.51 1.55 8.02
CA ASP A 621 -61.14 2.46 8.97
C ASP A 621 -60.19 3.62 9.33
N GLY A 622 -60.70 4.86 9.25
CA GLY A 622 -59.97 6.10 9.56
C GLY A 622 -59.74 6.33 11.06
N SER A 623 -60.12 5.38 11.93
CA SER A 623 -60.02 5.50 13.39
C SER A 623 -58.61 5.71 13.94
N VAL A 624 -57.56 5.52 13.14
CA VAL A 624 -56.18 5.89 13.53
C VAL A 624 -56.02 7.41 13.56
N GLY A 625 -56.63 8.14 12.62
CA GLY A 625 -56.56 9.60 12.56
C GLY A 625 -57.30 10.26 13.73
N SER A 626 -58.46 9.72 14.10
CA SER A 626 -59.18 10.18 15.30
C SER A 626 -58.38 9.88 16.57
N ARG A 627 -57.88 8.65 16.74
CA ARG A 627 -57.03 8.30 17.90
C ARG A 627 -55.75 9.13 17.99
N LEU A 628 -55.11 9.45 16.86
CA LEU A 628 -53.94 10.32 16.81
C LEU A 628 -54.33 11.76 17.13
N SER A 629 -55.45 12.26 16.61
CA SER A 629 -55.95 13.59 16.94
C SER A 629 -56.35 13.72 18.40
N ASP A 630 -56.88 12.66 19.01
CA ASP A 630 -57.19 12.61 20.44
C ASP A 630 -55.89 12.61 21.26
N TYR A 631 -54.92 11.76 20.89
CA TYR A 631 -53.58 11.74 21.51
C TYR A 631 -52.81 13.07 21.41
N LEU A 632 -52.98 13.82 20.32
CA LEU A 632 -52.32 15.11 20.13
C LEU A 632 -53.07 16.28 20.79
N ARG A 633 -54.29 16.05 21.28
CA ARG A 633 -55.07 17.03 22.04
C ARG A 633 -54.88 16.88 23.55
N ASP A 634 -54.59 15.66 24.00
CA ASP A 634 -54.03 15.37 25.32
C ASP A 634 -52.55 15.79 25.38
#